data_AF-A0A537QCW0-F1
#
_entry.id   AF-A0A537QCW0-F1
#
_cell.length_a   1.000
_cell.length_b   1.000
_cell.length_c   1.000
_cell.angle_alpha   90.00
_cell.angle_beta   90.00
_cell.angle_gamma   90.00
#
_symmetry.space_group_name_H-M   'P 1'
#
loop_
_entity.id
_entity.type
_entity.pdbx_description
1 polymer ?
#
loop_
_entity_poly.entity_id
_entity_poly.type
_entity_poly.pdbx_seq_one_letter_code
_entity_poly.pdbx_strand_id
1 'polypeptide(L)'
;MLFESPPPETAFASVAEALLRLAPDAEGFSALAEHLEANGAALAARAAQRCAAELDFDAHPAMDVWGGAFNGQERRQTLFNQLLQELKIVTIVETGTFRGTTTNYMAKAGLPVFSCELRPRYFHYSSLRLANIPNIHLERADSRRFLRELFDENPLPPGPALFYLDAHWEHHLPVWEEVDQIFSRHPSPVIMVDDFRVPTDSGFAYDDYGKDKCLSVTNLHEAVTARPSMFFPKHASAHETGARRGCVVLAQGDLADYIRRKVPMLTELSWTDALILDGVGELRNDLARFALATANRTSREQELERSLAEELQQTRARSEAQLADLAVELQQTRARSEAQQADLLAKMARLELRAHELSSAVARAEFIQQQRELETENARRDAAAAREAATGLQNLVLRLHEELRSGRTETQETLRLAEQQVAELQHSRWRRIGLLLGLARKASFER
;
A
#
# COMPACT_ATOMS: atom_id res chain seq x y z
N MET A 1 48.93 39.52 3.60
CA MET A 1 49.52 38.62 2.58
C MET A 1 49.26 37.17 2.98
N LEU A 2 48.24 36.55 2.41
CA LEU A 2 48.07 35.11 2.15
C LEU A 2 46.78 34.98 1.31
N PHE A 3 46.76 35.67 0.16
CA PHE A 3 45.84 35.29 -0.91
C PHE A 3 46.54 34.18 -1.66
N GLU A 4 46.01 32.95 -1.62
CA GLU A 4 46.39 31.95 -2.60
C GLU A 4 46.22 32.58 -3.98
N SER A 5 47.31 32.74 -4.72
CA SER A 5 47.23 33.24 -6.08
C SER A 5 46.27 32.33 -6.85
N PRO A 6 45.27 32.87 -7.57
CA PRO A 6 44.37 32.04 -8.33
C PRO A 6 45.22 31.16 -9.26
N PRO A 7 44.88 29.86 -9.39
CA PRO A 7 45.57 28.97 -10.31
C PRO A 7 45.58 29.59 -11.71
N PRO A 8 46.68 29.45 -12.48
CA PRO A 8 46.75 29.99 -13.83
C PRO A 8 45.58 29.47 -14.67
N GLU A 9 44.98 30.33 -15.50
CA GLU A 9 43.81 29.99 -16.34
C GLU A 9 44.00 28.71 -17.15
N THR A 10 45.23 28.43 -17.56
CA THR A 10 45.61 27.20 -18.29
C THR A 10 45.37 25.92 -17.49
N ALA A 11 45.52 25.95 -16.17
CA ALA A 11 45.23 24.80 -15.31
C ALA A 11 43.72 24.53 -15.24
N PHE A 12 42.90 25.59 -15.16
CA PHE A 12 41.44 25.47 -15.19
C PHE A 12 40.93 24.93 -16.52
N ALA A 13 41.45 25.42 -17.65
CA ALA A 13 41.03 24.98 -18.98
C ALA A 13 41.23 23.47 -19.19
N SER A 14 42.40 22.93 -18.78
CA SER A 14 42.69 21.49 -18.93
C SER A 14 41.79 20.59 -18.07
N VAL A 15 41.40 21.06 -16.89
CA VAL A 15 40.50 20.33 -15.98
C VAL A 15 39.05 20.45 -16.45
N ALA A 16 38.62 21.64 -16.90
CA ALA A 16 37.28 21.87 -17.44
C ALA A 16 36.97 20.97 -18.65
N GLU A 17 37.91 20.82 -19.59
CA GLU A 17 37.73 19.94 -20.75
C GLU A 17 37.57 18.46 -20.36
N ALA A 18 38.28 18.01 -19.33
CA ALA A 18 38.14 16.67 -18.79
C ALA A 18 36.79 16.48 -18.07
N LEU A 19 36.31 17.50 -17.34
CA LEU A 19 35.05 17.45 -16.59
C LEU A 19 33.81 17.53 -17.50
N LEU A 20 33.87 18.22 -18.65
CA LEU A 20 32.80 18.27 -19.66
C LEU A 20 32.39 16.90 -20.21
N ARG A 21 33.24 15.88 -20.05
CA ARG A 21 32.91 14.50 -20.42
C ARG A 21 32.23 13.70 -19.31
N LEU A 22 32.17 14.25 -18.09
CA LEU A 22 31.72 13.55 -16.88
C LEU A 22 30.33 13.99 -16.39
N ALA A 23 29.87 15.18 -16.79
CA ALA A 23 28.56 15.71 -16.43
C ALA A 23 27.85 16.31 -17.65
N PRO A 24 26.57 15.97 -17.90
CA PRO A 24 25.85 16.41 -19.09
C PRO A 24 25.23 17.80 -18.97
N ASP A 25 25.05 18.31 -17.74
CA ASP A 25 24.34 19.55 -17.44
C ASP A 25 24.88 20.24 -16.18
N ALA A 26 24.38 21.45 -15.91
CA ALA A 26 24.83 22.28 -14.79
C ALA A 26 24.59 21.62 -13.41
N GLU A 27 23.53 20.83 -13.26
CA GLU A 27 23.26 20.06 -12.03
C GLU A 27 24.27 18.94 -11.83
N GLY A 28 24.59 18.19 -12.89
CA GLY A 28 25.64 17.17 -12.86
C GLY A 28 27.00 17.75 -12.49
N PHE A 29 27.34 18.94 -12.99
CA PHE A 29 28.55 19.65 -12.60
C PHE A 29 28.54 20.12 -11.15
N SER A 30 27.39 20.61 -10.66
CA SER A 30 27.24 21.02 -9.27
C SER A 30 27.41 19.83 -8.32
N ALA A 31 26.78 18.68 -8.63
CA ALA A 31 26.93 17.45 -7.86
C ALA A 31 28.37 16.90 -7.90
N LEU A 32 29.02 16.96 -9.07
CA LEU A 32 30.42 16.59 -9.22
C LEU A 32 31.33 17.50 -8.39
N ALA A 33 31.06 18.80 -8.36
CA ALA A 33 31.83 19.73 -7.54
C ALA A 33 31.71 19.43 -6.04
N GLU A 34 30.50 19.14 -5.54
CA GLU A 34 30.30 18.73 -4.15
C GLU A 34 31.08 17.45 -3.82
N HIS A 35 31.05 16.47 -4.73
CA HIS A 35 31.81 15.24 -4.58
C HIS A 35 33.33 15.49 -4.56
N LEU A 36 33.84 16.33 -5.47
CA LEU A 36 35.26 16.67 -5.53
C LEU A 36 35.72 17.43 -4.28
N GLU A 37 34.92 18.38 -3.78
CA GLU A 37 35.20 19.13 -2.57
C GLU A 37 35.26 18.19 -1.35
N ALA A 38 34.29 17.29 -1.21
CA ALA A 38 34.26 16.29 -0.14
C ALA A 38 35.47 15.33 -0.16
N ASN A 39 36.14 15.18 -1.31
CA ASN A 39 37.34 14.35 -1.47
C ASN A 39 38.65 15.18 -1.52
N GLY A 40 38.61 16.45 -1.10
CA GLY A 40 39.79 17.32 -1.00
C GLY A 40 40.34 17.84 -2.33
N ALA A 41 39.60 17.68 -3.43
CA ALA A 41 39.98 18.14 -4.77
C ALA A 41 39.46 19.57 -5.06
N ALA A 42 39.78 20.52 -4.18
CA ALA A 42 39.21 21.88 -4.20
C ALA A 42 39.39 22.62 -5.54
N LEU A 43 40.52 22.43 -6.23
CA LEU A 43 40.74 23.03 -7.55
C LEU A 43 39.74 22.52 -8.60
N ALA A 44 39.54 21.20 -8.63
CA ALA A 44 38.63 20.56 -9.57
C ALA A 44 37.16 20.87 -9.22
N ALA A 45 36.82 20.92 -7.93
CA ALA A 45 35.51 21.35 -7.46
C ALA A 45 35.17 22.78 -7.93
N ARG A 46 36.12 23.72 -7.79
CA ARG A 46 35.96 25.08 -8.31
C ARG A 46 35.80 25.12 -9.83
N ALA A 47 36.56 24.31 -10.57
CA ALA A 47 36.42 24.20 -12.02
C ALA A 47 35.03 23.69 -12.40
N ALA A 48 34.53 22.65 -11.72
CA ALA A 48 33.18 22.11 -11.95
C ALA A 48 32.08 23.14 -11.64
N GLN A 49 32.19 23.92 -10.55
CA GLN A 49 31.24 25.00 -10.26
C GLN A 49 31.25 26.11 -11.32
N ARG A 50 32.40 26.43 -11.90
CA ARG A 50 32.50 27.37 -13.03
C ARG A 50 31.81 26.82 -14.27
N CYS A 51 32.05 25.56 -14.63
CA CYS A 51 31.36 24.93 -15.76
C CYS A 51 29.84 24.91 -15.55
N ALA A 52 29.37 24.62 -14.34
CA ALA A 52 27.94 24.69 -14.02
C ALA A 52 27.38 26.11 -14.23
N ALA A 53 28.11 27.13 -13.78
CA ALA A 53 27.72 28.53 -13.92
C ALA A 53 27.70 28.99 -15.38
N GLU A 54 28.70 28.61 -16.17
CA GLU A 54 28.78 28.89 -17.62
C GLU A 54 27.63 28.23 -18.37
N LEU A 55 27.32 26.96 -18.06
CA LEU A 55 26.17 26.27 -18.68
C LEU A 55 24.83 26.92 -18.32
N ASP A 56 24.65 27.30 -17.05
CA ASP A 56 23.46 28.05 -16.61
C ASP A 56 23.35 29.37 -17.38
N PHE A 57 24.47 30.09 -17.52
CA PHE A 57 24.54 31.38 -18.18
C PHE A 57 24.28 31.26 -19.67
N ASP A 58 24.92 30.33 -20.38
CA ASP A 58 24.75 30.13 -21.81
C ASP A 58 23.32 29.70 -22.16
N ALA A 59 22.70 28.87 -21.32
CA ALA A 59 21.31 28.48 -21.50
C ALA A 59 20.37 29.68 -21.36
N HIS A 60 20.62 30.58 -20.41
CA HIS A 60 19.75 31.72 -20.12
C HIS A 60 20.52 32.95 -19.58
N PRO A 61 21.20 33.72 -20.43
CA PRO A 61 22.13 34.78 -20.00
C PRO A 61 21.47 35.92 -19.19
N ALA A 62 20.16 36.08 -19.37
CA ALA A 62 19.33 37.07 -18.70
C ALA A 62 18.19 36.42 -17.91
N MET A 63 18.41 35.23 -17.32
CA MET A 63 17.37 34.58 -16.52
C MET A 63 16.99 35.44 -15.31
N ASP A 64 15.84 36.09 -15.44
CA ASP A 64 15.17 36.78 -14.35
C ASP A 64 14.30 35.80 -13.61
N VAL A 65 14.97 34.97 -12.80
CA VAL A 65 14.30 34.07 -11.86
C VAL A 65 13.39 34.93 -10.97
N TRP A 66 12.20 34.43 -10.66
CA TRP A 66 11.20 35.13 -9.85
C TRP A 66 10.57 36.38 -10.50
N GLY A 67 10.65 36.50 -11.83
CA GLY A 67 9.91 37.52 -12.59
C GLY A 67 10.60 38.90 -12.64
N GLY A 68 11.86 39.00 -12.23
CA GLY A 68 12.66 40.22 -12.32
C GLY A 68 13.23 40.68 -10.99
N ALA A 69 13.83 41.87 -11.00
CA ALA A 69 14.43 42.47 -9.81
C ALA A 69 13.42 42.59 -8.68
N PHE A 70 13.92 42.35 -7.46
CA PHE A 70 13.10 42.37 -6.24
C PHE A 70 11.90 41.40 -6.30
N ASN A 71 12.12 40.20 -6.85
CA ASN A 71 11.09 39.17 -7.04
C ASN A 71 9.94 39.61 -7.97
N GLY A 72 10.26 40.43 -8.97
CA GLY A 72 9.29 40.97 -9.94
C GLY A 72 8.29 41.96 -9.35
N GLN A 73 8.60 42.58 -8.20
CA GLN A 73 7.70 43.48 -7.46
C GLN A 73 7.92 44.95 -7.87
N GLU A 74 7.03 45.47 -8.71
CA GLU A 74 7.14 46.83 -9.27
C GLU A 74 6.97 47.92 -8.20
N ARG A 75 6.11 47.70 -7.19
CA ARG A 75 5.97 48.71 -6.12
C ARG A 75 7.16 48.67 -5.18
N ARG A 76 7.78 47.51 -4.95
CA ARG A 76 9.05 47.43 -4.22
C ARG A 76 10.19 48.13 -4.97
N GLN A 77 10.27 47.95 -6.29
CA GLN A 77 11.18 48.72 -7.14
C GLN A 77 10.94 50.24 -7.02
N THR A 78 9.67 50.66 -7.04
CA THR A 78 9.29 52.07 -6.86
C THR A 78 9.69 52.59 -5.48
N LEU A 79 9.46 51.81 -4.43
CA LEU A 79 9.85 52.12 -3.05
C LEU A 79 11.38 52.27 -2.94
N PHE A 80 12.13 51.32 -3.49
CA PHE A 80 13.60 51.38 -3.53
C PHE A 80 14.08 52.68 -4.19
N ASN A 81 13.57 53.00 -5.38
CA ASN A 81 13.93 54.24 -6.09
C ASN A 81 13.54 55.50 -5.30
N GLN A 82 12.40 55.48 -4.61
CA GLN A 82 11.98 56.59 -3.74
C GLN A 82 12.94 56.77 -2.56
N LEU A 83 13.39 55.69 -1.93
CA LEU A 83 14.39 55.75 -0.85
C LEU A 83 15.70 56.36 -1.35
N LEU A 84 16.19 55.95 -2.52
CA LEU A 84 17.40 56.52 -3.12
C LEU A 84 17.28 58.03 -3.31
N GLN A 85 16.17 58.48 -3.88
CA GLN A 85 15.93 59.90 -4.21
C GLN A 85 15.73 60.76 -2.96
N GLU A 86 14.83 60.35 -2.07
CA GLU A 86 14.43 61.14 -0.90
C GLU A 86 15.57 61.25 0.13
N LEU A 87 16.29 60.15 0.36
CA LEU A 87 17.37 60.09 1.35
C LEU A 87 18.73 60.49 0.77
N LYS A 88 18.79 60.78 -0.54
CA LYS A 88 20.04 61.10 -1.26
C LYS A 88 21.11 60.05 -1.00
N ILE A 89 20.72 58.79 -1.17
CA ILE A 89 21.62 57.65 -0.99
C ILE A 89 22.80 57.80 -1.93
N VAL A 90 24.02 57.60 -1.41
CA VAL A 90 25.27 57.73 -2.17
C VAL A 90 25.89 56.39 -2.53
N THR A 91 25.48 55.31 -1.87
CA THR A 91 26.05 53.97 -2.07
C THR A 91 25.03 52.90 -1.73
N ILE A 92 25.07 51.80 -2.47
CA ILE A 92 24.22 50.64 -2.27
C ILE A 92 25.11 49.45 -1.91
N VAL A 93 24.71 48.69 -0.90
CA VAL A 93 25.35 47.44 -0.49
C VAL A 93 24.29 46.35 -0.49
N GLU A 94 24.59 45.22 -1.11
CA GLU A 94 23.70 44.05 -1.20
C GLU A 94 24.39 42.83 -0.56
N THR A 95 23.65 42.04 0.21
CA THR A 95 24.07 40.70 0.61
C THR A 95 23.15 39.70 -0.08
N GLY A 96 23.72 38.71 -0.78
CA GLY A 96 22.95 37.71 -1.55
C GLY A 96 22.77 38.09 -3.03
N THR A 97 23.85 38.14 -3.80
CA THR A 97 23.78 38.48 -5.24
C THR A 97 22.96 37.46 -6.06
N PHE A 98 23.05 36.17 -5.71
CA PHE A 98 22.53 35.05 -6.49
C PHE A 98 22.93 35.16 -7.97
N ARG A 99 21.96 35.28 -8.88
CA ARG A 99 22.16 35.44 -10.33
C ARG A 99 22.29 36.89 -10.79
N GLY A 100 22.33 37.85 -9.86
CA GLY A 100 22.58 39.27 -10.13
C GLY A 100 21.41 40.06 -10.74
N THR A 101 20.17 39.55 -10.69
CA THR A 101 19.01 40.27 -11.25
C THR A 101 18.74 41.59 -10.51
N THR A 102 18.64 41.56 -9.17
CA THR A 102 18.42 42.75 -8.34
C THR A 102 19.64 43.66 -8.37
N THR A 103 20.86 43.12 -8.26
CA THR A 103 22.13 43.85 -8.39
C THR A 103 22.21 44.67 -9.68
N ASN A 104 21.89 44.06 -10.83
CA ASN A 104 21.88 44.74 -12.12
C ASN A 104 20.85 45.89 -12.15
N TYR A 105 19.68 45.68 -11.54
CA TYR A 105 18.68 46.75 -11.43
C TYR A 105 19.21 47.91 -10.59
N MET A 106 19.78 47.63 -9.42
CA MET A 106 20.32 48.64 -8.51
C MET A 106 21.44 49.47 -9.16
N ALA A 107 22.28 48.83 -9.99
CA ALA A 107 23.35 49.52 -10.70
C ALA A 107 22.86 50.57 -11.71
N LYS A 108 21.61 50.47 -12.19
CA LYS A 108 21.01 51.49 -13.07
C LYS A 108 20.83 52.85 -12.39
N ALA A 109 20.90 52.91 -11.06
CA ALA A 109 20.91 54.18 -10.32
C ALA A 109 22.19 55.00 -10.55
N GLY A 110 23.25 54.40 -11.12
CA GLY A 110 24.54 55.06 -11.36
C GLY A 110 25.37 55.30 -10.09
N LEU A 111 24.96 54.71 -8.96
CA LEU A 111 25.70 54.72 -7.69
C LEU A 111 26.67 53.53 -7.61
N PRO A 112 27.74 53.60 -6.80
CA PRO A 112 28.51 52.42 -6.45
C PRO A 112 27.62 51.36 -5.79
N VAL A 113 27.70 50.13 -6.29
CA VAL A 113 26.99 48.96 -5.76
C VAL A 113 28.03 47.94 -5.32
N PHE A 114 28.03 47.60 -4.04
CA PHE A 114 28.84 46.52 -3.48
C PHE A 114 27.93 45.33 -3.23
N SER A 115 28.28 44.13 -3.71
CA SER A 115 27.45 42.93 -3.51
C SER A 115 28.32 41.71 -3.21
N CYS A 116 27.79 40.76 -2.45
CA CYS A 116 28.47 39.51 -2.15
C CYS A 116 27.61 38.25 -2.37
N GLU A 117 28.25 37.18 -2.82
CA GLU A 117 27.64 35.86 -3.01
C GLU A 117 28.52 34.75 -2.43
N LEU A 118 27.92 33.89 -1.59
CA LEU A 118 28.64 32.82 -0.92
C LEU A 118 28.87 31.61 -1.84
N ARG A 119 27.85 31.23 -2.63
CA ARG A 119 27.85 30.00 -3.42
C ARG A 119 28.68 30.19 -4.70
N PRO A 120 29.73 29.36 -4.92
CA PRO A 120 30.62 29.54 -6.07
C PRO A 120 29.92 29.56 -7.44
N ARG A 121 28.92 28.68 -7.68
CA ARG A 121 28.13 28.65 -8.92
C ARG A 121 27.47 29.99 -9.21
N TYR A 122 26.77 30.53 -8.23
CA TYR A 122 26.02 31.78 -8.36
C TYR A 122 26.93 32.99 -8.44
N PHE A 123 28.02 33.01 -7.67
CA PHE A 123 29.05 34.05 -7.79
C PHE A 123 29.64 34.08 -9.21
N HIS A 124 29.98 32.92 -9.78
CA HIS A 124 30.52 32.86 -11.14
C HIS A 124 29.49 33.28 -12.18
N TYR A 125 28.25 32.83 -12.06
CA TYR A 125 27.15 33.24 -12.95
C TYR A 125 26.95 34.76 -12.91
N SER A 126 26.82 35.34 -11.72
CA SER A 126 26.60 36.79 -11.55
C SER A 126 27.82 37.59 -12.00
N SER A 127 29.04 37.09 -11.80
CA SER A 127 30.26 37.72 -12.33
C SER A 127 30.22 37.85 -13.85
N LEU A 128 29.82 36.79 -14.57
CA LEU A 128 29.67 36.83 -16.04
C LEU A 128 28.60 37.83 -16.46
N ARG A 129 27.45 37.81 -15.79
CA ARG A 129 26.32 38.70 -16.09
C ARG A 129 26.65 40.17 -15.86
N LEU A 130 27.39 40.48 -14.80
CA LEU A 130 27.63 41.84 -14.33
C LEU A 130 28.97 42.42 -14.81
N ALA A 131 29.79 41.64 -15.53
CA ALA A 131 31.16 41.99 -15.93
C ALA A 131 31.32 43.36 -16.62
N ASN A 132 30.30 43.80 -17.37
CA ASN A 132 30.35 45.03 -18.16
C ASN A 132 29.68 46.23 -17.45
N ILE A 133 29.39 46.12 -16.15
CA ILE A 133 28.74 47.17 -15.36
C ILE A 133 29.77 47.78 -14.40
N PRO A 134 30.34 48.96 -14.72
CA PRO A 134 31.56 49.46 -14.07
C PRO A 134 31.37 49.92 -12.63
N ASN A 135 30.14 50.18 -12.21
CA ASN A 135 29.81 50.62 -10.85
C ASN A 135 29.44 49.47 -9.90
N ILE A 136 29.63 48.20 -10.32
CA ILE A 136 29.43 47.03 -9.46
C ILE A 136 30.78 46.51 -8.96
N HIS A 137 30.85 46.29 -7.64
CA HIS A 137 31.92 45.58 -6.96
C HIS A 137 31.35 44.28 -6.40
N LEU A 138 31.67 43.16 -7.04
CA LEU A 138 31.16 41.84 -6.66
C LEU A 138 32.25 41.02 -5.97
N GLU A 139 31.94 40.45 -4.80
CA GLU A 139 32.87 39.63 -4.03
C GLU A 139 32.27 38.26 -3.67
N ARG A 140 33.13 37.22 -3.66
CA ARG A 140 32.73 35.89 -3.19
C ARG A 140 33.06 35.74 -1.70
N ALA A 141 32.11 36.02 -0.84
CA ALA A 141 32.32 36.03 0.61
C ALA A 141 31.04 35.65 1.39
N ASP A 142 31.25 35.21 2.64
CA ASP A 142 30.20 35.28 3.67
C ASP A 142 29.87 36.76 3.92
N SER A 143 28.60 37.07 4.00
CA SER A 143 28.12 38.46 4.05
C SER A 143 28.57 39.22 5.31
N ARG A 144 28.75 38.54 6.44
CA ARG A 144 29.27 39.18 7.67
C ARG A 144 30.74 39.52 7.50
N ARG A 145 31.52 38.62 6.88
CA ARG A 145 32.92 38.91 6.54
C ARG A 145 33.00 40.09 5.58
N PHE A 146 32.22 40.05 4.51
CA PHE A 146 32.15 41.11 3.51
C PHE A 146 31.85 42.47 4.15
N LEU A 147 30.82 42.57 5.00
CA LEU A 147 30.48 43.81 5.70
C LEU A 147 31.62 44.30 6.61
N ARG A 148 32.30 43.40 7.34
CA ARG A 148 33.47 43.81 8.15
C ARG A 148 34.59 44.40 7.30
N GLU A 149 34.97 43.72 6.23
CA GLU A 149 36.03 44.16 5.33
C GLU A 149 35.64 45.48 4.61
N LEU A 150 34.38 45.66 4.25
CA LEU A 150 33.87 46.89 3.67
C LEU A 150 33.98 48.08 4.63
N PHE A 151 33.72 47.87 5.92
CA PHE A 151 33.86 48.93 6.92
C PHE A 151 35.31 49.19 7.34
N ASP A 152 36.16 48.16 7.39
CA ASP A 152 37.52 48.27 7.93
C ASP A 152 38.57 48.61 6.87
N GLU A 153 38.43 48.09 5.64
CA GLU A 153 39.48 48.17 4.60
C GLU A 153 39.11 49.08 3.42
N ASN A 154 37.83 49.17 3.07
CA ASN A 154 37.34 49.93 1.91
C ASN A 154 36.19 50.87 2.29
N PRO A 155 36.47 51.98 3.02
CA PRO A 155 35.42 52.82 3.56
C PRO A 155 34.50 53.35 2.45
N LEU A 156 33.20 53.15 2.65
CA LEU A 156 32.16 53.61 1.74
C LEU A 156 32.23 55.15 1.55
N PRO A 157 31.77 55.66 0.40
CA PRO A 157 31.59 57.09 0.20
C PRO A 157 30.82 57.74 1.37
N PRO A 158 31.23 58.92 1.85
CA PRO A 158 30.58 59.56 2.98
C PRO A 158 29.15 59.96 2.62
N GLY A 159 28.19 59.47 3.38
CA GLY A 159 26.78 59.83 3.24
C GLY A 159 25.84 58.68 3.59
N PRO A 160 24.53 58.85 3.34
CA PRO A 160 23.55 57.79 3.53
C PRO A 160 23.80 56.61 2.59
N ALA A 161 23.87 55.40 3.14
CA ALA A 161 24.03 54.16 2.37
C ALA A 161 22.81 53.26 2.56
N LEU A 162 22.38 52.64 1.45
CA LEU A 162 21.28 51.67 1.47
C LEU A 162 21.86 50.25 1.46
N PHE A 163 21.48 49.45 2.45
CA PHE A 163 21.85 48.05 2.59
C PHE A 163 20.63 47.18 2.24
N TYR A 164 20.71 46.37 1.20
CA TYR A 164 19.68 45.39 0.82
C TYR A 164 20.14 44.00 1.29
N LEU A 165 19.44 43.43 2.27
CA LEU A 165 19.83 42.15 2.87
C LEU A 165 18.93 41.02 2.35
N ASP A 166 19.50 40.14 1.53
CA ASP A 166 18.83 39.03 0.83
C ASP A 166 19.70 37.75 0.87
N ALA A 167 20.48 37.60 1.95
CA ALA A 167 21.39 36.46 2.18
C ALA A 167 20.88 35.50 3.26
N HIS A 168 19.58 35.17 3.24
CA HIS A 168 18.90 34.46 4.34
C HIS A 168 18.44 33.04 3.99
N TRP A 169 19.24 32.28 3.24
CA TRP A 169 18.92 30.89 2.89
C TRP A 169 19.65 29.85 3.78
N GLU A 170 19.11 28.63 3.80
CA GLU A 170 19.64 27.44 4.50
C GLU A 170 19.54 27.47 6.04
N HIS A 171 20.52 26.88 6.73
CA HIS A 171 20.44 26.60 8.16
C HIS A 171 20.88 27.77 9.06
N HIS A 172 21.48 28.81 8.51
CA HIS A 172 22.03 29.94 9.26
C HIS A 172 21.54 31.26 8.66
N LEU A 173 20.89 32.10 9.46
CA LEU A 173 20.40 33.42 9.03
C LEU A 173 21.39 34.50 9.49
N PRO A 174 22.33 34.96 8.64
CA PRO A 174 23.31 35.98 9.03
C PRO A 174 22.66 37.36 9.26
N VAL A 175 21.44 37.57 8.77
CA VAL A 175 20.75 38.87 8.70
C VAL A 175 20.73 39.66 10.02
N TRP A 176 20.57 39.02 11.17
CA TRP A 176 20.56 39.75 12.44
C TRP A 176 21.95 40.27 12.83
N GLU A 177 22.99 39.46 12.60
CA GLU A 177 24.38 39.89 12.77
C GLU A 177 24.76 40.97 11.76
N GLU A 178 24.23 40.92 10.53
CA GLU A 178 24.42 41.96 9.52
C GLU A 178 23.82 43.29 9.98
N VAL A 179 22.56 43.27 10.44
CA VAL A 179 21.85 44.47 10.92
C VAL A 179 22.62 45.14 12.07
N ASP A 180 23.06 44.37 13.07
CA ASP A 180 23.83 44.91 14.20
C ASP A 180 25.21 45.44 13.74
N GLN A 181 25.90 44.75 12.82
CA GLN A 181 27.16 45.25 12.26
C GLN A 181 26.98 46.56 11.50
N ILE A 182 25.92 46.68 10.70
CA ILE A 182 25.65 47.88 9.91
C ILE A 182 25.33 49.07 10.83
N PHE A 183 24.41 48.91 11.80
CA PHE A 183 24.05 50.01 12.71
C PHE A 183 25.19 50.41 13.66
N SER A 184 26.07 49.48 14.03
CA SER A 184 27.19 49.78 14.93
C SER A 184 28.39 50.43 14.24
N ARG A 185 28.52 50.30 12.91
CA ARG A 185 29.72 50.74 12.17
C ARG A 185 29.45 51.82 11.13
N HIS A 186 28.27 51.86 10.52
CA HIS A 186 27.94 52.85 9.52
C HIS A 186 27.19 54.04 10.15
N PRO A 187 27.58 55.30 9.90
CA PRO A 187 26.99 56.47 10.56
C PRO A 187 25.59 56.85 10.05
N SER A 188 25.21 56.41 8.85
CA SER A 188 23.94 56.77 8.22
C SER A 188 23.34 55.62 7.40
N PRO A 189 23.03 54.46 8.02
CA PRO A 189 22.52 53.31 7.29
C PRO A 189 21.00 53.38 7.11
N VAL A 190 20.54 52.90 5.95
CA VAL A 190 19.15 52.54 5.67
C VAL A 190 19.17 51.08 5.26
N ILE A 191 18.53 50.20 6.04
CA ILE A 191 18.55 48.76 5.76
C ILE A 191 17.19 48.34 5.24
N MET A 192 17.14 47.64 4.11
CA MET A 192 15.96 46.94 3.63
C MET A 192 16.23 45.44 3.72
N VAL A 193 15.46 44.73 4.53
CA VAL A 193 15.56 43.27 4.65
C VAL A 193 14.50 42.63 3.75
N ASP A 194 14.93 41.75 2.85
CA ASP A 194 14.02 40.99 2.00
C ASP A 194 13.31 39.87 2.78
N ASP A 195 12.23 39.35 2.20
CA ASP A 195 11.43 38.23 2.67
C ASP A 195 10.98 38.36 4.13
N PHE A 196 10.79 39.59 4.60
CA PHE A 196 10.42 39.91 5.96
C PHE A 196 8.90 39.98 6.11
N ARG A 197 8.36 39.38 7.16
CA ARG A 197 6.93 39.36 7.45
C ARG A 197 6.38 40.77 7.67
N VAL A 198 5.31 41.12 6.96
CA VAL A 198 4.60 42.40 7.12
C VAL A 198 3.43 42.21 8.11
N PRO A 199 3.51 42.75 9.35
CA PRO A 199 2.52 42.45 10.39
C PRO A 199 1.09 42.92 10.05
N THR A 200 0.97 43.96 9.23
CA THR A 200 -0.31 44.58 8.86
C THR A 200 -0.98 43.92 7.65
N ASP A 201 -0.26 43.08 6.89
CA ASP A 201 -0.79 42.45 5.69
C ASP A 201 -0.16 41.08 5.44
N SER A 202 -0.92 40.04 5.77
CA SER A 202 -0.51 38.66 5.60
C SER A 202 -0.50 38.13 4.16
N GLY A 203 -0.93 38.95 3.19
CA GLY A 203 -0.83 38.57 1.78
C GLY A 203 0.59 38.68 1.23
N PHE A 204 1.52 39.31 1.98
CA PHE A 204 2.95 39.22 1.70
C PHE A 204 3.53 37.91 2.26
N ALA A 205 4.16 37.12 1.40
CA ALA A 205 4.92 35.95 1.80
C ALA A 205 6.28 36.37 2.39
N TYR A 206 6.87 35.51 3.23
CA TYR A 206 8.12 35.78 3.94
C TYR A 206 8.85 34.47 4.20
N ASP A 207 10.10 34.55 4.69
CA ASP A 207 10.91 33.39 5.04
C ASP A 207 10.67 32.93 6.49
N ASP A 208 10.36 31.65 6.62
CA ASP A 208 10.17 30.93 7.88
C ASP A 208 10.84 29.56 7.79
N TYR A 209 12.03 29.43 8.37
CA TYR A 209 12.80 28.19 8.44
C TYR A 209 12.56 27.43 9.76
N GLY A 210 11.49 27.77 10.48
CA GLY A 210 11.12 27.18 11.75
C GLY A 210 11.58 28.01 12.94
N LYS A 211 11.62 27.36 14.11
CA LYS A 211 11.82 28.01 15.41
C LYS A 211 13.07 28.90 15.41
N ASP A 212 12.89 30.14 15.85
CA ASP A 212 13.92 31.18 15.96
C ASP A 212 14.59 31.57 14.63
N LYS A 213 14.02 31.14 13.49
CA LYS A 213 14.52 31.37 12.12
C LYS A 213 13.44 31.88 11.18
N CYS A 214 12.64 32.82 11.68
CA CYS A 214 11.62 33.52 10.90
C CYS A 214 12.05 34.97 10.73
N LEU A 215 11.92 35.52 9.52
CA LEU A 215 12.16 36.95 9.28
C LEU A 215 10.93 37.74 9.76
N SER A 216 10.88 37.97 11.07
CA SER A 216 9.73 38.56 11.77
C SER A 216 10.14 39.66 12.74
N VAL A 217 9.15 40.40 13.26
CA VAL A 217 9.38 41.44 14.27
C VAL A 217 9.84 40.82 15.57
N THR A 218 9.28 39.68 15.96
CA THR A 218 9.69 38.93 17.16
C THR A 218 11.17 38.55 17.09
N ASN A 219 11.61 37.95 15.98
CA ASN A 219 13.01 37.55 15.80
C ASN A 219 13.96 38.76 15.76
N LEU A 220 13.57 39.83 15.05
CA LEU A 220 14.31 41.08 15.04
C LEU A 220 14.41 41.68 16.46
N HIS A 221 13.33 41.64 17.23
CA HIS A 221 13.28 42.15 18.59
C HIS A 221 14.22 41.38 19.53
N GLU A 222 14.36 40.07 19.34
CA GLU A 222 15.22 39.22 20.17
C GLU A 222 16.69 39.34 19.78
N ALA A 223 16.98 39.46 18.49
CA ALA A 223 18.34 39.34 17.96
C ALA A 223 19.08 40.67 17.80
N VAL A 224 18.38 41.80 17.56
CA VAL A 224 19.01 43.08 17.21
C VAL A 224 19.00 44.06 18.39
N THR A 225 20.18 44.55 18.74
CA THR A 225 20.37 45.44 19.90
C THR A 225 20.10 46.91 19.57
N ALA A 226 20.28 47.32 18.31
CA ALA A 226 20.17 48.70 17.87
C ALA A 226 18.75 49.31 18.01
N ARG A 227 17.69 48.48 18.10
CA ARG A 227 16.28 48.93 18.21
C ARG A 227 15.90 50.03 17.20
N PRO A 228 16.11 49.83 15.88
CA PRO A 228 15.80 50.83 14.87
C PRO A 228 14.29 51.13 14.78
N SER A 229 13.94 52.25 14.15
CA SER A 229 12.58 52.47 13.64
C SER A 229 12.30 51.49 12.51
N MET A 230 11.10 50.92 12.50
CA MET A 230 10.69 49.90 11.53
C MET A 230 9.58 50.45 10.64
N PHE A 231 9.81 50.36 9.34
CA PHE A 231 8.89 50.84 8.32
C PHE A 231 8.49 49.70 7.40
N PHE A 232 7.18 49.54 7.19
CA PHE A 232 6.60 48.48 6.38
C PHE A 232 5.91 49.06 5.13
N PRO A 233 5.82 48.30 4.03
CA PRO A 233 5.02 48.67 2.87
C PRO A 233 3.60 49.05 3.28
N LYS A 234 3.16 50.24 2.86
CA LYS A 234 1.81 50.75 3.16
C LYS A 234 0.77 50.24 2.17
N HIS A 235 1.18 49.87 0.95
CA HIS A 235 0.26 49.31 -0.04
C HIS A 235 -0.14 47.89 0.34
N ALA A 236 -1.37 47.53 0.00
CA ALA A 236 -1.83 46.15 0.13
C ALA A 236 -1.06 45.23 -0.84
N SER A 237 -0.72 44.04 -0.37
CA SER A 237 -0.12 42.94 -1.14
C SER A 237 -0.90 42.59 -2.41
N ALA A 238 -2.24 42.76 -2.38
CA ALA A 238 -3.11 42.55 -3.54
C ALA A 238 -2.81 43.49 -4.72
N HIS A 239 -2.17 44.64 -4.46
CA HIS A 239 -1.76 45.59 -5.49
C HIS A 239 -0.30 45.42 -5.92
N GLU A 240 0.40 44.43 -5.40
CA GLU A 240 1.79 44.12 -5.75
C GLU A 240 1.87 43.06 -6.86
N THR A 241 2.88 43.20 -7.72
CA THR A 241 3.21 42.24 -8.79
C THR A 241 4.14 41.13 -8.28
N GLY A 242 4.56 40.21 -9.16
CA GLY A 242 5.61 39.25 -8.83
C GLY A 242 5.26 38.31 -7.68
N ALA A 243 6.27 37.96 -6.88
CA ALA A 243 6.14 36.95 -5.82
C ALA A 243 5.46 37.46 -4.54
N ARG A 244 5.18 38.76 -4.44
CA ARG A 244 4.53 39.39 -3.26
C ARG A 244 5.24 39.02 -1.96
N ARG A 245 6.56 39.20 -1.92
CA ARG A 245 7.37 38.99 -0.73
C ARG A 245 7.36 40.25 0.14
N GLY A 246 7.34 40.07 1.45
CA GLY A 246 7.36 41.18 2.40
C GLY A 246 8.77 41.75 2.57
N CYS A 247 8.87 42.98 3.06
CA CYS A 247 10.15 43.58 3.42
C CYS A 247 9.94 44.52 4.60
N VAL A 248 11.03 44.82 5.33
CA VAL A 248 11.07 45.88 6.34
C VAL A 248 12.20 46.84 6.00
N VAL A 249 11.96 48.13 6.20
CA VAL A 249 12.98 49.17 6.11
C VAL A 249 13.31 49.64 7.53
N LEU A 250 14.59 49.61 7.89
CA LEU A 250 15.12 49.96 9.19
C LEU A 250 15.99 51.22 9.06
N ALA A 251 15.78 52.17 9.96
CA ALA A 251 16.59 53.39 10.03
C ALA A 251 16.61 53.95 11.46
N GLN A 252 17.49 54.92 11.70
CA GLN A 252 17.61 55.61 12.99
C GLN A 252 17.78 57.12 12.81
N GLY A 253 17.49 57.88 13.88
CA GLY A 253 17.72 59.31 13.96
C GLY A 253 17.06 60.09 12.81
N ASP A 254 17.82 61.04 12.25
CA ASP A 254 17.34 61.94 11.19
C ASP A 254 16.83 61.21 9.95
N LEU A 255 17.41 60.05 9.61
CA LEU A 255 16.96 59.25 8.47
C LEU A 255 15.58 58.64 8.70
N ALA A 256 15.32 58.12 9.90
CA ALA A 256 13.99 57.61 10.27
C ALA A 256 12.94 58.74 10.23
N ASP A 257 13.29 59.91 10.76
CA ASP A 257 12.43 61.09 10.70
C ASP A 257 12.16 61.55 9.26
N TYR A 258 13.15 61.44 8.38
CA TYR A 258 12.99 61.76 6.98
C TYR A 258 12.07 60.77 6.27
N ILE A 259 12.27 59.46 6.47
CA ILE A 259 11.41 58.40 5.92
C ILE A 259 9.95 58.65 6.32
N ARG A 260 9.69 58.89 7.61
CA ARG A 260 8.34 59.16 8.15
C ARG A 260 7.64 60.32 7.44
N ARG A 261 8.38 61.36 7.05
CA ARG A 261 7.83 62.58 6.44
C ARG A 261 7.74 62.52 4.92
N LYS A 262 8.63 61.78 4.26
CA LYS A 262 8.90 61.93 2.82
C LYS A 262 8.68 60.67 1.99
N VAL A 263 8.56 59.50 2.62
CA VAL A 263 8.36 58.22 1.92
C VAL A 263 6.94 57.71 2.21
N PRO A 264 5.90 58.21 1.50
CA PRO A 264 4.50 57.85 1.74
C PRO A 264 4.16 56.39 1.44
N MET A 265 5.05 55.66 0.75
CA MET A 265 4.90 54.23 0.49
C MET A 265 5.18 53.37 1.74
N LEU A 266 5.71 53.96 2.80
CA LEU A 266 6.01 53.28 4.05
C LEU A 266 5.10 53.76 5.18
N THR A 267 4.82 52.86 6.11
CA THR A 267 4.21 53.16 7.41
C THR A 267 5.13 52.70 8.52
N GLU A 268 5.36 53.56 9.50
CA GLU A 268 6.07 53.16 10.72
C GLU A 268 5.12 52.39 11.63
N LEU A 269 5.62 51.38 12.31
CA LEU A 269 4.96 50.76 13.46
C LEU A 269 5.84 50.92 14.69
N SER A 270 5.21 51.22 15.83
CA SER A 270 5.92 51.14 17.11
C SER A 270 6.31 49.69 17.39
N TRP A 271 7.37 49.47 18.17
CA TRP A 271 7.78 48.11 18.57
C TRP A 271 6.63 47.32 19.20
N THR A 272 5.84 47.97 20.06
CA THR A 272 4.70 47.35 20.72
C THR A 272 3.63 46.92 19.71
N ASP A 273 3.23 47.82 18.80
CA ASP A 273 2.21 47.50 17.80
C ASP A 273 2.70 46.42 16.83
N ALA A 274 3.95 46.52 16.39
CA ALA A 274 4.56 45.58 15.47
C ALA A 274 4.64 44.17 16.09
N LEU A 275 5.04 44.04 17.36
CA LEU A 275 5.08 42.75 18.08
C LEU A 275 3.68 42.17 18.30
N ILE A 276 2.70 43.00 18.68
CA ILE A 276 1.32 42.54 18.87
C ILE A 276 0.76 42.01 17.54
N LEU A 277 0.90 42.79 16.46
CA LEU A 277 0.40 42.39 15.15
C LEU A 277 1.11 41.14 14.61
N ASP A 278 2.42 41.05 14.80
CA ASP A 278 3.20 39.89 14.39
C ASP A 278 2.77 38.62 15.15
N GLY A 279 2.63 38.70 16.48
CA GLY A 279 2.16 37.59 17.31
C GLY A 279 0.71 37.17 17.01
N VAL A 280 -0.17 38.14 16.71
CA VAL A 280 -1.54 37.84 16.23
C VAL A 280 -1.49 37.11 14.89
N GLY A 281 -0.60 37.52 13.98
CA GLY A 281 -0.37 36.85 12.70
C GLY A 281 0.08 35.41 12.88
N GLU A 282 1.01 35.16 13.79
CA GLU A 282 1.49 33.82 14.14
C GLU A 282 0.37 32.94 14.70
N LEU A 283 -0.38 33.44 15.70
CA LEU A 283 -1.50 32.71 16.29
C LEU A 283 -2.57 32.35 15.25
N ARG A 284 -2.82 33.26 14.30
CA ARG A 284 -3.77 33.00 13.20
C ARG A 284 -3.27 31.91 12.26
N ASN A 285 -1.97 31.87 11.96
CA ASN A 285 -1.37 30.81 11.15
C ASN A 285 -1.42 29.47 11.88
N ASP A 286 -1.18 29.45 13.19
CA ASP A 286 -1.33 28.26 14.04
C ASP A 286 -2.76 27.74 14.05
N LEU A 287 -3.74 28.63 14.20
CA LEU A 287 -5.15 28.26 14.16
C LEU A 287 -5.53 27.69 12.79
N ALA A 288 -5.01 28.25 11.69
CA ALA A 288 -5.24 27.73 10.34
C ALA A 288 -4.59 26.35 10.13
N ARG A 289 -3.36 26.14 10.63
CA ARG A 289 -2.69 24.83 10.61
C ARG A 289 -3.48 23.79 11.40
N PHE A 290 -3.96 24.16 12.57
CA PHE A 290 -4.79 23.29 13.41
C PHE A 290 -6.12 22.93 12.73
N ALA A 291 -6.79 23.92 12.10
CA ALA A 291 -8.02 23.69 11.35
C ALA A 291 -7.79 22.73 10.16
N LEU A 292 -6.72 22.93 9.40
CA LEU A 292 -6.35 22.05 8.28
C LEU A 292 -6.00 20.63 8.75
N ALA A 293 -5.22 20.49 9.82
CA ALA A 293 -4.89 19.19 10.40
C ALA A 293 -6.15 18.45 10.89
N THR A 294 -7.10 19.18 11.47
CA THR A 294 -8.40 18.64 11.89
C THR A 294 -9.21 18.18 10.69
N ALA A 295 -9.30 18.98 9.63
CA ALA A 295 -10.00 18.61 8.40
C ALA A 295 -9.38 17.36 7.75
N ASN A 296 -8.05 17.30 7.63
CA ASN A 296 -7.34 16.14 7.09
C ASN A 296 -7.57 14.87 7.92
N ARG A 297 -7.63 15.00 9.25
CA ARG A 297 -7.94 13.87 10.14
C ARG A 297 -9.36 13.36 9.90
N THR A 298 -10.35 14.25 9.81
CA THR A 298 -11.74 13.89 9.52
C THR A 298 -11.88 13.20 8.17
N SER A 299 -11.20 13.70 7.12
CA SER A 299 -11.19 13.05 5.81
C SER A 299 -10.58 11.64 5.84
N ARG A 300 -9.50 11.45 6.60
CA ARG A 300 -8.85 10.14 6.76
C ARG A 300 -9.71 9.16 7.58
N GLU A 301 -10.41 9.64 8.59
CA GLU A 301 -11.38 8.83 9.34
C GLU A 301 -12.52 8.34 8.42
N GLN A 302 -13.06 9.20 7.55
CA GLN A 302 -14.09 8.82 6.56
C GLN A 302 -13.59 7.80 5.51
N GLU A 303 -12.34 7.93 5.07
CA GLU A 303 -11.73 6.98 4.13
C GLU A 303 -11.56 5.60 4.79
N LEU A 304 -11.11 5.56 6.04
CA LEU A 304 -11.00 4.32 6.81
C LEU A 304 -12.36 3.67 7.05
N GLU A 305 -13.39 4.45 7.39
CA GLU A 305 -14.77 3.94 7.55
C GLU A 305 -15.29 3.31 6.25
N ARG A 306 -15.02 3.93 5.09
CA ARG A 306 -15.40 3.38 3.78
C ARG A 306 -14.64 2.07 3.48
N SER A 307 -13.33 2.06 3.68
CA SER A 307 -12.51 0.87 3.46
C SER A 307 -12.95 -0.29 4.35
N LEU A 308 -13.26 -0.02 5.63
CA LEU A 308 -13.75 -1.03 6.56
C LEU A 308 -15.12 -1.58 6.14
N ALA A 309 -16.02 -0.71 5.66
CA ALA A 309 -17.33 -1.12 5.17
C ALA A 309 -17.22 -2.03 3.93
N GLU A 310 -16.32 -1.71 3.00
CA GLU A 310 -16.04 -2.54 1.81
C GLU A 310 -15.46 -3.90 2.19
N GLU A 311 -14.50 -3.95 3.12
CA GLU A 311 -13.90 -5.21 3.59
C GLU A 311 -14.93 -6.09 4.32
N LEU A 312 -15.79 -5.49 5.15
CA LEU A 312 -16.91 -6.19 5.80
C LEU A 312 -17.88 -6.76 4.77
N GLN A 313 -18.23 -6.00 3.72
CA GLN A 313 -19.10 -6.48 2.66
C GLN A 313 -18.47 -7.65 1.88
N GLN A 314 -17.19 -7.55 1.53
CA GLN A 314 -16.47 -8.62 0.84
C GLN A 314 -16.38 -9.88 1.71
N THR A 315 -16.11 -9.73 3.00
CA THR A 315 -16.02 -10.85 3.95
C THR A 315 -17.37 -11.54 4.11
N ARG A 316 -18.47 -10.77 4.19
CA ARG A 316 -19.84 -11.32 4.20
C ARG A 316 -20.13 -12.10 2.92
N ALA A 317 -19.87 -11.52 1.75
CA ALA A 317 -20.12 -12.18 0.47
C ALA A 317 -19.31 -13.50 0.32
N ARG A 318 -18.04 -13.51 0.76
CA ARG A 318 -17.22 -14.73 0.79
C ARG A 318 -17.79 -15.79 1.74
N SER A 319 -18.23 -15.37 2.92
CA SER A 319 -18.82 -16.28 3.92
C SER A 319 -20.14 -16.87 3.41
N GLU A 320 -20.99 -16.07 2.78
CA GLU A 320 -22.25 -16.51 2.17
C GLU A 320 -22.01 -17.52 1.03
N ALA A 321 -21.02 -17.26 0.16
CA ALA A 321 -20.63 -18.20 -0.89
C ALA A 321 -20.14 -19.54 -0.31
N GLN A 322 -19.29 -19.50 0.72
CA GLN A 322 -18.80 -20.71 1.40
C GLN A 322 -19.94 -21.51 2.06
N LEU A 323 -20.91 -20.81 2.69
CA LEU A 323 -22.08 -21.47 3.27
C LEU A 323 -22.97 -22.10 2.20
N ALA A 324 -23.13 -21.46 1.04
CA ALA A 324 -23.87 -22.02 -0.09
C ALA A 324 -23.18 -23.29 -0.64
N ASP A 325 -21.86 -23.25 -0.82
CA ASP A 325 -21.08 -24.41 -1.27
C ASP A 325 -21.19 -25.58 -0.29
N LEU A 326 -21.04 -25.32 1.02
CA LEU A 326 -21.18 -26.34 2.06
C LEU A 326 -22.59 -26.92 2.11
N ALA A 327 -23.63 -26.10 1.90
CA ALA A 327 -25.00 -26.57 1.84
C ALA A 327 -25.23 -27.54 0.66
N VAL A 328 -24.64 -27.24 -0.51
CA VAL A 328 -24.67 -28.13 -1.67
C VAL A 328 -23.95 -29.45 -1.38
N GLU A 329 -22.76 -29.40 -0.77
CA GLU A 329 -22.00 -30.59 -0.40
C GLU A 329 -22.75 -31.48 0.61
N LEU A 330 -23.39 -30.88 1.61
CA LEU A 330 -24.24 -31.59 2.57
C LEU A 330 -25.43 -32.25 1.88
N GLN A 331 -26.09 -31.55 0.96
CA GLN A 331 -27.21 -32.11 0.20
C GLN A 331 -26.78 -33.30 -0.66
N GLN A 332 -25.63 -33.21 -1.33
CA GLN A 332 -25.06 -34.31 -2.11
C GLN A 332 -24.70 -35.51 -1.23
N THR A 333 -24.08 -35.25 -0.07
CA THR A 333 -23.70 -36.30 0.89
C THR A 333 -24.93 -37.01 1.43
N ARG A 334 -25.99 -36.25 1.77
CA ARG A 334 -27.28 -36.80 2.18
C ARG A 334 -27.90 -37.67 1.09
N ALA A 335 -27.94 -37.19 -0.16
CA ALA A 335 -28.48 -37.97 -1.28
C ALA A 335 -27.71 -39.27 -1.51
N ARG A 336 -26.37 -39.25 -1.38
CA ARG A 336 -25.54 -40.47 -1.43
C ARG A 336 -25.87 -41.44 -0.31
N SER A 337 -26.01 -40.94 0.92
CA SER A 337 -26.37 -41.76 2.09
C SER A 337 -27.76 -42.39 1.92
N GLU A 338 -28.74 -41.63 1.45
CA GLU A 338 -30.11 -42.13 1.19
C GLU A 338 -30.12 -43.20 0.10
N ALA A 339 -29.34 -43.02 -0.98
CA ALA A 339 -29.18 -44.03 -2.03
C ALA A 339 -28.51 -45.31 -1.52
N GLN A 340 -27.47 -45.19 -0.69
CA GLN A 340 -26.81 -46.33 -0.04
C GLN A 340 -27.76 -47.09 0.89
N GLN A 341 -28.57 -46.37 1.67
CA GLN A 341 -29.56 -46.97 2.55
C GLN A 341 -30.64 -47.71 1.76
N ALA A 342 -31.11 -47.14 0.65
CA ALA A 342 -32.08 -47.79 -0.24
C ALA A 342 -31.52 -49.08 -0.87
N ASP A 343 -30.25 -49.08 -1.32
CA ASP A 343 -29.58 -50.28 -1.84
C ASP A 343 -29.42 -51.37 -0.77
N LEU A 344 -29.06 -51.00 0.46
CA LEU A 344 -28.98 -51.93 1.59
C LEU A 344 -30.34 -52.56 1.89
N LEU A 345 -31.42 -51.78 1.94
CA LEU A 345 -32.77 -52.29 2.15
C LEU A 345 -33.20 -53.24 1.02
N ALA A 346 -32.90 -52.90 -0.24
CA ALA A 346 -33.18 -53.78 -1.37
C ALA A 346 -32.41 -55.11 -1.30
N LYS A 347 -31.14 -55.07 -0.86
CA LYS A 347 -30.33 -56.28 -0.61
C LYS A 347 -30.92 -57.13 0.52
N MET A 348 -31.35 -56.52 1.62
CA MET A 348 -32.01 -57.21 2.72
C MET A 348 -33.29 -57.92 2.25
N ALA A 349 -34.16 -57.22 1.51
CA ALA A 349 -35.39 -57.81 0.98
C ALA A 349 -35.14 -59.02 0.06
N ARG A 350 -34.07 -58.97 -0.77
CA ARG A 350 -33.67 -60.12 -1.60
C ARG A 350 -33.18 -61.30 -0.77
N LEU A 351 -32.43 -61.04 0.31
CA LEU A 351 -31.97 -62.08 1.22
C LEU A 351 -33.13 -62.72 1.98
N GLU A 352 -34.10 -61.93 2.43
CA GLU A 352 -35.32 -62.42 3.07
C GLU A 352 -36.15 -63.31 2.14
N LEU A 353 -36.36 -62.87 0.88
CA LEU A 353 -37.03 -63.67 -0.12
C LEU A 353 -36.32 -65.01 -0.35
N ARG A 354 -34.98 -64.98 -0.49
CA ARG A 354 -34.18 -66.20 -0.68
C ARG A 354 -34.20 -67.12 0.54
N ALA A 355 -34.23 -66.56 1.75
CA ALA A 355 -34.40 -67.33 2.97
C ALA A 355 -35.77 -68.01 3.02
N HIS A 356 -36.83 -67.32 2.59
CA HIS A 356 -38.18 -67.88 2.50
C HIS A 356 -38.28 -69.00 1.44
N GLU A 357 -37.66 -68.82 0.28
CA GLU A 357 -37.57 -69.85 -0.77
C GLU A 357 -36.84 -71.10 -0.29
N LEU A 358 -35.71 -70.92 0.40
CA LEU A 358 -34.93 -72.02 1.00
C LEU A 358 -35.73 -72.74 2.08
N SER A 359 -36.39 -72.01 2.99
CA SER A 359 -37.26 -72.59 4.02
C SER A 359 -38.39 -73.42 3.40
N SER A 360 -39.04 -72.88 2.37
CA SER A 360 -40.08 -73.61 1.62
C SER A 360 -39.54 -74.85 0.90
N ALA A 361 -38.31 -74.80 0.38
CA ALA A 361 -37.67 -75.94 -0.25
C ALA A 361 -37.33 -77.04 0.79
N VAL A 362 -36.86 -76.66 1.97
CA VAL A 362 -36.64 -77.58 3.10
C VAL A 362 -37.95 -78.25 3.50
N ALA A 363 -39.03 -77.49 3.71
CA ALA A 363 -40.35 -78.04 4.06
C ALA A 363 -40.88 -79.02 3.00
N ARG A 364 -40.68 -78.73 1.70
CA ARG A 364 -41.03 -79.67 0.62
C ARG A 364 -40.19 -80.96 0.67
N ALA A 365 -38.89 -80.85 0.95
CA ALA A 365 -38.01 -82.00 1.06
C ALA A 365 -38.40 -82.89 2.25
N GLU A 366 -38.72 -82.28 3.40
CA GLU A 366 -39.21 -82.99 4.58
C GLU A 366 -40.54 -83.70 4.31
N PHE A 367 -41.49 -83.06 3.63
CA PHE A 367 -42.76 -83.68 3.25
C PHE A 367 -42.56 -84.90 2.33
N ILE A 368 -41.68 -84.79 1.34
CA ILE A 368 -41.34 -85.91 0.45
C ILE A 368 -40.72 -87.06 1.24
N GLN A 369 -39.86 -86.76 2.22
CA GLN A 369 -39.26 -87.78 3.07
C GLN A 369 -40.32 -88.50 3.91
N GLN A 370 -41.23 -87.76 4.55
CA GLN A 370 -42.33 -88.33 5.33
C GLN A 370 -43.25 -89.23 4.49
N GLN A 371 -43.56 -88.83 3.25
CA GLN A 371 -44.33 -89.67 2.34
C GLN A 371 -43.63 -90.99 2.03
N ARG A 372 -42.33 -90.95 1.74
CA ARG A 372 -41.54 -92.17 1.50
C ARG A 372 -41.55 -93.09 2.72
N GLU A 373 -41.38 -92.55 3.92
CA GLU A 373 -41.44 -93.33 5.16
C GLU A 373 -42.81 -94.01 5.34
N LEU A 374 -43.90 -93.27 5.10
CA LEU A 374 -45.27 -93.78 5.17
C LEU A 374 -45.54 -94.89 4.14
N GLU A 375 -45.09 -94.71 2.89
CA GLU A 375 -45.18 -95.74 1.84
C GLU A 375 -44.42 -97.01 2.24
N THR A 376 -43.23 -96.84 2.84
CA THR A 376 -42.43 -97.97 3.32
C THR A 376 -43.12 -98.70 4.46
N GLU A 377 -43.79 -98.00 5.36
CA GLU A 377 -44.55 -98.60 6.46
C GLU A 377 -45.82 -99.32 5.98
N ASN A 378 -46.56 -98.74 5.04
CA ASN A 378 -47.72 -99.39 4.42
C ASN A 378 -47.31 -100.67 3.68
N ALA A 379 -46.21 -100.63 2.93
CA ALA A 379 -45.67 -101.83 2.27
C ALA A 379 -45.30 -102.94 3.28
N ARG A 380 -44.82 -102.58 4.48
CA ARG A 380 -44.57 -103.55 5.57
C ARG A 380 -45.87 -104.16 6.12
N ARG A 381 -46.92 -103.35 6.31
CA ARG A 381 -48.23 -103.81 6.79
C ARG A 381 -48.89 -104.76 5.79
N ASP A 382 -48.87 -104.43 4.50
CA ASP A 382 -49.43 -105.27 3.44
C ASP A 382 -48.69 -106.62 3.35
N ALA A 383 -47.36 -106.60 3.48
CA ALA A 383 -46.55 -107.81 3.51
C ALA A 383 -46.84 -108.70 4.74
N ALA A 384 -47.16 -108.11 5.89
CA ALA A 384 -47.53 -108.85 7.10
C ALA A 384 -48.92 -109.50 6.94
N ALA A 385 -49.92 -108.75 6.47
CA ALA A 385 -51.27 -109.26 6.21
C ALA A 385 -51.28 -110.42 5.20
N ALA A 386 -50.45 -110.33 4.16
CA ALA A 386 -50.30 -111.41 3.18
C ALA A 386 -49.70 -112.70 3.77
N ARG A 387 -48.78 -112.60 4.75
CA ARG A 387 -48.22 -113.77 5.46
C ARG A 387 -49.26 -114.43 6.35
N GLU A 388 -50.07 -113.64 7.04
CA GLU A 388 -51.12 -114.13 7.93
C GLU A 388 -52.20 -114.90 7.15
N ALA A 389 -52.65 -114.36 6.01
CA ALA A 389 -53.59 -115.03 5.12
C ALA A 389 -53.05 -116.37 4.56
N ALA A 390 -51.77 -116.41 4.17
CA ALA A 390 -51.13 -117.64 3.70
C ALA A 390 -51.05 -118.71 4.80
N THR A 391 -50.77 -118.29 6.03
CA THR A 391 -50.69 -119.19 7.19
C THR A 391 -52.08 -119.74 7.56
N GLY A 392 -53.12 -118.91 7.49
CA GLY A 392 -54.51 -119.33 7.71
C GLY A 392 -54.98 -120.40 6.73
N LEU A 393 -54.65 -120.25 5.45
CA LEU A 393 -54.98 -121.25 4.41
C LEU A 393 -54.20 -122.55 4.55
N GLN A 394 -52.92 -122.50 4.92
CA GLN A 394 -52.14 -123.71 5.21
C GLN A 394 -52.74 -124.51 6.37
N ASN A 395 -53.18 -123.83 7.43
CA ASN A 395 -53.81 -124.46 8.57
C ASN A 395 -55.19 -125.06 8.23
N LEU A 396 -55.94 -124.47 7.29
CA LEU A 396 -57.22 -125.00 6.81
C LEU A 396 -57.02 -126.30 6.00
N VAL A 397 -56.03 -126.32 5.11
CA VAL A 397 -55.68 -127.53 4.31
C VAL A 397 -55.25 -128.68 5.21
N LEU A 398 -54.45 -128.39 6.25
CA LEU A 398 -54.03 -129.39 7.24
C LEU A 398 -55.23 -129.97 7.99
N ARG A 399 -56.17 -129.13 8.43
CA ARG A 399 -57.40 -129.56 9.11
C ARG A 399 -58.27 -130.46 8.21
N LEU A 400 -58.45 -130.09 6.95
CA LEU A 400 -59.24 -130.87 5.99
C LEU A 400 -58.59 -132.24 5.67
N HIS A 401 -57.25 -132.31 5.64
CA HIS A 401 -56.53 -133.58 5.51
C HIS A 401 -56.71 -134.51 6.72
N GLU A 402 -56.85 -133.94 7.92
CA GLU A 402 -57.05 -134.67 9.16
C GLU A 402 -58.49 -135.23 9.25
N GLU A 403 -59.48 -134.44 8.80
CA GLU A 403 -60.87 -134.87 8.72
C GLU A 403 -61.12 -135.98 7.69
N LEU A 404 -60.39 -135.99 6.55
CA LEU A 404 -60.51 -137.05 5.54
C LEU A 404 -60.06 -138.44 6.03
N ARG A 405 -59.17 -138.51 7.02
CA ARG A 405 -58.75 -139.78 7.65
C ARG A 405 -59.86 -140.41 8.51
N SER A 406 -60.89 -139.66 8.89
CA SER A 406 -61.95 -140.08 9.82
C SER A 406 -63.16 -140.77 9.17
N GLY A 407 -63.14 -140.99 7.85
CA GLY A 407 -64.14 -141.82 7.15
C GLY A 407 -65.52 -141.16 6.97
N ARG A 408 -65.61 -139.82 6.94
CA ARG A 408 -66.83 -139.10 6.52
C ARG A 408 -66.79 -138.85 5.01
N THR A 409 -67.86 -139.20 4.31
CA THR A 409 -67.97 -139.14 2.85
C THR A 409 -68.36 -137.76 2.29
N GLU A 410 -68.58 -136.77 3.16
CA GLU A 410 -68.93 -135.38 2.78
C GLU A 410 -67.70 -134.45 2.61
N THR A 411 -66.48 -134.97 2.79
CA THR A 411 -65.24 -134.19 2.92
C THR A 411 -64.40 -134.07 1.63
N GLN A 412 -64.74 -134.81 0.57
CA GLN A 412 -63.97 -134.78 -0.69
C GLN A 412 -64.22 -133.51 -1.52
N GLU A 413 -65.43 -132.94 -1.49
CA GLU A 413 -65.75 -131.73 -2.26
C GLU A 413 -65.10 -130.48 -1.65
N THR A 414 -65.04 -130.40 -0.32
CA THR A 414 -64.43 -129.27 0.41
C THR A 414 -62.91 -129.25 0.27
N LEU A 415 -62.25 -130.43 0.26
CA LEU A 415 -60.81 -130.52 0.00
C LEU A 415 -60.48 -130.05 -1.43
N ARG A 416 -61.27 -130.47 -2.42
CA ARG A 416 -61.06 -130.08 -3.81
C ARG A 416 -61.21 -128.57 -4.02
N LEU A 417 -62.16 -127.93 -3.33
CA LEU A 417 -62.35 -126.47 -3.38
C LEU A 417 -61.17 -125.72 -2.73
N ALA A 418 -60.66 -126.22 -1.60
CA ALA A 418 -59.50 -125.64 -0.91
C ALA A 418 -58.20 -125.78 -1.73
N GLU A 419 -57.97 -126.94 -2.37
CA GLU A 419 -56.84 -127.14 -3.27
C GLU A 419 -56.90 -126.21 -4.50
N GLN A 420 -58.10 -125.97 -5.03
CA GLN A 420 -58.32 -125.05 -6.14
C GLN A 420 -58.00 -123.59 -5.75
N GLN A 421 -58.37 -123.16 -4.54
CA GLN A 421 -58.02 -121.85 -3.99
C GLN A 421 -56.50 -121.70 -3.74
N VAL A 422 -55.83 -122.76 -3.26
CA VAL A 422 -54.37 -122.75 -3.11
C VAL A 422 -53.67 -122.64 -4.47
N ALA A 423 -54.16 -123.33 -5.50
CA ALA A 423 -53.64 -123.22 -6.85
C ALA A 423 -53.83 -121.80 -7.44
N GLU A 424 -55.00 -121.18 -7.25
CA GLU A 424 -55.24 -119.79 -7.65
C GLU A 424 -54.31 -118.79 -6.95
N LEU A 425 -54.08 -118.97 -5.64
CA LEU A 425 -53.17 -118.12 -4.88
C LEU A 425 -51.71 -118.28 -5.33
N GLN A 426 -51.28 -119.51 -5.63
CA GLN A 426 -49.96 -119.74 -6.21
C GLN A 426 -49.84 -119.11 -7.61
N HIS A 427 -50.87 -119.22 -8.44
CA HIS A 427 -50.89 -118.61 -9.77
C HIS A 427 -50.90 -117.08 -9.71
N SER A 428 -51.63 -116.48 -8.76
CA SER A 428 -51.63 -115.03 -8.48
C SER A 428 -50.26 -114.54 -7.97
N ARG A 429 -49.61 -115.33 -7.12
CA ARG A 429 -48.24 -115.06 -6.64
C ARG A 429 -47.24 -115.05 -7.80
N TRP A 430 -47.31 -116.00 -8.72
CA TRP A 430 -46.45 -116.02 -9.91
C TRP A 430 -46.70 -114.83 -10.85
N ARG A 431 -47.97 -114.38 -11.02
CA ARG A 431 -48.26 -113.14 -11.78
C ARG A 431 -47.68 -111.89 -11.11
N ARG A 432 -47.79 -111.74 -9.79
CA ARG A 432 -47.21 -110.59 -9.07
C ARG A 432 -45.69 -110.58 -9.12
N ILE A 433 -45.04 -111.74 -8.98
CA ILE A 433 -43.58 -111.87 -9.14
C ILE A 433 -43.17 -111.51 -10.58
N GLY A 434 -43.91 -111.96 -11.59
CA GLY A 434 -43.68 -111.57 -12.99
C GLY A 434 -43.82 -110.06 -13.23
N LEU A 435 -44.78 -109.39 -12.58
CA LEU A 435 -45.03 -107.96 -12.73
C LEU A 435 -43.97 -107.11 -12.00
N LEU A 436 -43.51 -107.55 -10.82
CA LEU A 436 -42.40 -106.92 -10.09
C LEU A 436 -41.06 -107.07 -10.83
N LEU A 437 -40.80 -108.24 -11.44
CA LEU A 437 -39.62 -108.42 -12.30
C LEU A 437 -39.70 -107.55 -13.57
N GLY A 438 -40.90 -107.34 -14.12
CA GLY A 438 -41.13 -106.42 -15.25
C GLY A 438 -40.87 -104.95 -14.91
N LEU A 439 -41.31 -104.49 -13.74
CA LEU A 439 -41.08 -103.12 -13.26
C LEU A 439 -39.63 -102.87 -12.87
N ALA A 440 -38.96 -103.84 -12.24
CA ALA A 440 -37.54 -103.76 -11.93
C ALA A 440 -36.68 -103.65 -13.20
N ARG A 441 -37.04 -104.38 -14.27
CA ARG A 441 -36.34 -104.31 -15.57
C ARG A 441 -36.49 -102.95 -16.27
N LYS A 442 -37.64 -102.28 -16.09
CA LYS A 442 -37.87 -100.91 -16.59
C LYS A 442 -37.04 -99.87 -15.81
N ALA A 443 -36.99 -99.98 -14.48
CA ALA A 443 -36.26 -99.05 -13.64
C ALA A 443 -34.72 -99.16 -13.78
N SER A 444 -34.20 -100.31 -14.24
CA SER A 444 -32.77 -100.49 -14.55
C SER A 444 -32.36 -100.03 -15.97
N PHE A 445 -33.32 -99.64 -16.82
CA PHE A 445 -33.04 -99.12 -18.16
C PHE A 445 -33.13 -97.58 -18.24
N GLU A 446 -33.69 -96.93 -17.20
CA GLU A 446 -33.84 -95.47 -17.09
C GLU A 446 -32.80 -94.80 -16.15
N ARG A 447 -31.91 -95.58 -15.53
CA ARG A 447 -30.67 -95.09 -14.91
C ARG A 447 -29.50 -95.40 -15.82
#